data_AF-W7APD5-F1
#
_entry.id   AF-W7APD5-F1
#
_cell.length_a   1.000
_cell.length_b   1.000
_cell.length_c   1.000
_cell.angle_alpha   90.00
_cell.angle_beta   90.00
_cell.angle_gamma   90.00
#
_symmetry.space_group_name_H-M   'P 1'
#
loop_
_entity.id
_entity.type
_entity.pdbx_description
1 polymer ?
#
loop_
_entity_poly.entity_id
_entity_poly.type
_entity_poly.pdbx_seq_one_letter_code
_entity_poly.pdbx_strand_id
1 'polypeptide(L)' 'MIEMENWLKMRAQLSGEKTALYFEGKSFSFAEVYETARTFAMRLAAFGIKKKRFCRFAWSK' A
#
# COMPACT_ATOMS: atom_id res chain seq x y z
N MET A 1 7.44 10.03 -20.44
CA MET A 1 7.68 9.62 -19.04
C MET A 1 7.08 8.23 -18.89
N ILE A 2 7.89 7.23 -18.55
CA ILE A 2 7.38 5.88 -18.28
C ILE A 2 6.70 5.97 -16.91
N GLU A 3 5.36 5.97 -16.89
CA GLU A 3 4.60 5.91 -15.64
C GLU A 3 4.81 4.49 -15.10
N MET A 4 5.68 4.38 -14.10
CA MET A 4 6.01 3.09 -13.51
C MET A 4 4.73 2.56 -12.84
N GLU A 5 4.22 1.46 -13.38
CA GLU A 5 3.00 0.84 -12.87
C GLU A 5 3.18 0.50 -11.38
N ASN A 6 2.08 0.58 -10.61
CA ASN A 6 2.12 0.30 -9.18
C ASN A 6 2.61 -1.15 -8.96
N TRP A 7 3.87 -1.30 -8.58
CA TRP A 7 4.53 -2.59 -8.42
C TRP A 7 3.81 -3.50 -7.42
N LEU A 8 3.22 -2.90 -6.36
CA LEU A 8 2.51 -3.64 -5.33
C LEU A 8 1.21 -4.21 -5.89
N LYS A 9 0.49 -3.43 -6.72
CA LYS A 9 -0.69 -3.89 -7.45
C LYS A 9 -0.34 -5.05 -8.39
N MET A 10 0.75 -4.92 -9.16
CA MET A 10 1.20 -6.00 -10.05
C MET A 10 1.53 -7.28 -9.29
N ARG A 11 2.24 -7.17 -8.16
CA ARG A 11 2.61 -8.32 -7.32
C ARG A 11 1.39 -8.98 -6.67
N ALA A 12 0.39 -8.20 -6.28
CA ALA A 12 -0.88 -8.71 -5.78
C ALA A 12 -1.66 -9.50 -6.85
N GLN A 13 -1.60 -9.07 -8.13
CA GLN A 13 -2.24 -9.78 -9.24
C GLN A 13 -1.49 -11.05 -9.66
N LEU A 14 -0.16 -10.99 -9.76
CA LEU A 14 0.66 -12.10 -10.26
C LEU A 14 0.96 -13.15 -9.21
N SER A 15 0.99 -12.77 -7.94
CA SER A 15 1.47 -13.61 -6.83
C SER A 15 0.86 -13.21 -5.50
N GLY A 16 -0.45 -12.94 -5.51
CA GLY A 16 -1.19 -12.39 -4.37
C GLY A 16 -1.05 -13.18 -3.08
N GLU A 17 -1.04 -14.51 -3.16
CA GLU A 17 -0.95 -15.42 -2.01
C GLU A 17 0.45 -15.50 -1.39
N LYS A 18 1.50 -15.06 -2.10
CA LYS A 18 2.87 -15.12 -1.55
C LYS A 18 3.03 -14.11 -0.43
N THR A 19 3.74 -14.52 0.62
CA THR A 19 4.09 -13.63 1.73
C THR A 19 4.96 -12.47 1.23
N ALA A 20 4.51 -11.25 1.51
CA ALA A 20 5.19 -10.00 1.18
C ALA A 20 5.88 -9.37 2.39
N LEU A 21 5.28 -9.54 3.57
CA LEU A 21 5.73 -8.91 4.80
C LEU A 21 5.54 -9.88 5.99
N TYR A 22 6.54 -9.96 6.85
CA TYR A 22 6.39 -10.52 8.19
C TYR A 22 6.50 -9.39 9.21
N PHE A 23 5.51 -9.21 10.05
CA PHE A 23 5.46 -8.15 11.06
C PHE A 23 4.70 -8.61 12.30
N GLU A 24 5.27 -8.37 13.49
CA GLU A 24 4.68 -8.76 14.79
C GLU A 24 4.23 -10.24 14.87
N GLY A 25 5.05 -11.15 14.31
CA GLY A 25 4.75 -12.59 14.30
C GLY A 25 3.64 -13.00 13.32
N LYS A 26 3.13 -12.08 12.49
CA LYS A 26 2.15 -12.36 11.44
C LYS A 26 2.78 -12.25 10.06
N SER A 27 2.34 -13.14 9.16
CA SER A 27 2.64 -13.07 7.74
C SER A 27 1.52 -12.36 7.01
N PHE A 28 1.87 -11.46 6.10
CA PHE A 28 0.93 -10.78 5.21
C PHE A 28 1.32 -11.07 3.76
N SER A 29 0.33 -11.49 2.98
CA SER A 29 0.45 -11.77 1.56
C SER A 29 0.48 -10.47 0.73
N PHE A 30 0.95 -10.53 -0.51
CA PHE A 30 0.93 -9.37 -1.41
C PHE A 30 -0.48 -8.81 -1.61
N ALA A 31 -1.50 -9.68 -1.65
CA ALA A 31 -2.89 -9.26 -1.75
C ALA A 31 -3.34 -8.47 -0.51
N GLU A 32 -3.05 -8.97 0.70
CA GLU A 32 -3.42 -8.31 1.96
C GLU A 32 -2.70 -6.97 2.14
N VAL A 33 -1.41 -6.90 1.81
CA VAL A 33 -0.64 -5.65 1.89
C VAL A 33 -1.20 -4.63 0.89
N TYR A 34 -1.52 -5.05 -0.34
CA TYR A 34 -2.09 -4.17 -1.35
C TYR A 34 -3.46 -3.63 -0.95
N GLU A 35 -4.39 -4.48 -0.49
CA GLU A 35 -5.71 -4.03 -0.07
C GLU A 35 -5.62 -3.09 1.15
N THR A 36 -4.74 -3.39 2.11
CA THR A 36 -4.49 -2.50 3.25
C THR A 36 -4.00 -1.14 2.78
N ALA A 37 -2.99 -1.10 1.90
CA ALA A 37 -2.46 0.14 1.34
C ALA A 37 -3.55 0.93 0.58
N ARG A 38 -4.39 0.24 -0.20
CA ARG A 38 -5.53 0.82 -0.92
C ARG A 38 -6.58 1.41 0.04
N THR A 39 -6.90 0.73 1.14
CA THR A 39 -7.79 1.24 2.19
C THR A 39 -7.25 2.53 2.79
N PHE A 40 -5.96 2.59 3.13
CA PHE A 40 -5.35 3.83 3.64
C PHE A 40 -5.34 4.94 2.58
N ALA A 41 -5.05 4.63 1.32
CA ALA A 41 -5.10 5.61 0.24
C ALA A 41 -6.52 6.22 0.09
N MET A 42 -7.57 5.41 0.20
CA MET A 42 -8.96 5.91 0.19
C MET A 42 -9.25 6.82 1.39
N ARG A 43 -8.77 6.46 2.59
CA ARG A 43 -8.89 7.32 3.78
C ARG A 43 -8.18 8.66 3.59
N LEU A 44 -6.95 8.65 3.09
CA LEU A 44 -6.19 9.87 2.78
C LEU A 44 -6.92 10.73 1.73
N ALA A 45 -7.51 10.10 0.71
CA ALA A 45 -8.32 10.80 -0.27
C ALA A 45 -9.56 11.46 0.36
N ALA A 46 -10.22 10.77 1.31
CA ALA A 46 -11.34 11.32 2.07
C ALA A 46 -10.95 12.54 2.94
N PHE A 47 -9.71 12.58 3.44
CA PHE A 47 -9.13 13.76 4.09
C PHE A 47 -8.70 14.88 3.11
N GLY A 48 -8.98 14.74 1.82
CA GLY A 48 -8.71 15.75 0.81
C GLY A 48 -7.30 15.72 0.23
N ILE A 49 -6.51 14.67 0.50
CA ILE A 49 -5.20 14.49 -0.15
C ILE A 49 -5.40 14.10 -1.62
N LYS A 50 -4.75 14.83 -2.52
CA LYS A 50 -4.84 14.65 -3.98
C LYS A 50 -3.46 14.42 -4.58
N LYS A 51 -3.42 13.98 -5.85
CA LYS A 51 -2.18 13.83 -6.62
C LYS A 51 -1.35 15.11 -6.50
N LYS A 52 -0.03 14.97 -6.26
CA LYS A 52 0.94 16.05 -6.03
C LYS A 52 0.82 16.82 -4.71
N ARG A 53 0.03 16.36 -3.73
CA ARG A 53 0.08 16.87 -2.35
C ARG A 53 0.97 16.01 -1.45
N PHE A 54 1.55 16.64 -0.45
CA PHE A 54 2.39 15.97 0.54
C PHE A 54 1.55 15.54 1.74
N CYS A 55 1.80 14.33 2.22
CA CYS A 55 1.31 13.83 3.50
C CYS A 55 2.53 13.51 4.36
N ARG A 56 2.60 14.08 5.57
CA ARG A 56 3.65 13.75 6.53
C ARG A 56 3.17 12.59 7.39
N PHE A 57 3.94 11.51 7.42
CA PHE A 57 3.77 10.48 8.44
C PHE A 57 4.55 10.91 9.68
N ALA A 58 3.86 11.02 10.81
CA ALA A 58 4.50 11.21 12.11
C ALA A 58 4.52 9.85 12.82
N TRP A 59 5.71 9.27 12.97
CA TRP A 59 5.92 8.11 13.81
C TRP A 59 5.93 8.57 15.26
N SER A 60 4.95 8.11 16.05
CA SER A 60 5.06 8.18 17.52
C SER A 60 5.77 6.91 17.97
N LYS A 61 6.86 7.07 18.73
CA LYS A 61 7.54 5.97 19.42
C LYS A 61 6.69 5.45 20.58
#